data_AF-A0A392NDS7-F1
#
_entry.id   AF-A0A392NDS7-F1
#
_cell.length_a   1.000
_cell.length_b   1.000
_cell.length_c   1.000
_cell.angle_alpha   90.00
_cell.angle_beta   90.00
_cell.angle_gamma   90.00
#
_symmetry.space_group_name_H-M   'P 1'
#
loop_
_entity.id
_entity.type
_entity.pdbx_description
1 polymer ?
#
loop_
_entity_poly.entity_id
_entity_poly.type
_entity_poly.pdbx_seq_one_letter_code
_entity_poly.pdbx_strand_id
1 'polypeptide(L)'
;MIFKIVVRNSTEFLYNLPENSTEVFDDTVVTHILPQPAAETKRVLIIFRNGQIILWDVQESICIFRSGGSVSQQLHNETKKVSCASWMCPFGSKVAVGYSNGELYIWSIPSLTIGNVSASDYSSKNIPMFKFNLGYKSDKTCIVSVKWIYAEGKASRLYVLGASQSMQVFEYFADII
;
A
#
# COMPACT_ATOMS: atom_id res chain seq x y z
N MET A 1 24.87 4.19 -7.01
CA MET A 1 23.97 4.88 -7.96
C MET A 1 22.71 5.24 -7.16
N ILE A 2 22.49 6.53 -6.86
CA ILE A 2 21.31 6.98 -6.11
C ILE A 2 20.26 7.33 -7.15
N PHE A 3 19.20 6.52 -7.27
CA PHE A 3 18.05 6.89 -8.07
C PHE A 3 17.31 8.00 -7.34
N LYS A 4 17.49 9.25 -7.80
CA LYS A 4 16.59 10.34 -7.43
C LYS A 4 15.31 10.10 -8.21
N ILE A 5 14.33 9.44 -7.59
CA ILE A 5 12.95 9.47 -8.08
C ILE A 5 12.51 10.91 -7.87
N VAL A 6 12.76 11.75 -8.88
CA VAL A 6 12.12 13.05 -8.99
C VAL A 6 10.68 12.70 -9.33
N VAL A 7 9.83 12.63 -8.30
CA VAL A 7 8.39 12.81 -8.50
C VAL A 7 8.26 14.25 -9.01
N ARG A 8 8.43 14.43 -10.32
CA ARG A 8 8.06 15.67 -10.98
C ARG A 8 6.61 15.89 -10.60
N ASN A 9 6.30 17.12 -10.21
CA ASN A 9 4.99 17.54 -9.72
C ASN A 9 3.86 16.67 -10.28
N SER A 10 2.96 16.27 -9.39
CA SER A 10 1.69 15.58 -9.66
C SER A 10 0.90 16.13 -10.85
N THR A 11 1.26 17.30 -11.36
CA THR A 11 0.75 17.96 -12.56
C THR A 11 1.00 17.19 -13.87
N GLU A 12 2.05 16.38 -14.02
CA GLU A 12 2.25 15.64 -15.31
C GLU A 12 1.21 14.51 -15.52
N PHE A 13 0.51 14.08 -14.46
CA PHE A 13 -0.59 13.11 -14.56
C PHE A 13 -1.97 13.78 -14.75
N LEU A 14 -2.06 15.11 -14.75
CA LEU A 14 -3.31 15.86 -14.57
C LEU A 14 -3.74 16.75 -15.74
N TYR A 15 -3.15 16.61 -16.93
CA TYR A 15 -3.48 17.46 -18.09
C TYR A 15 -4.93 17.36 -18.63
N ASN A 16 -5.84 16.63 -17.96
CA ASN A 16 -7.19 16.38 -18.47
C ASN A 16 -8.34 16.69 -17.47
N LEU A 17 -8.13 17.43 -16.38
CA LEU A 17 -9.22 17.75 -15.45
C LEU A 17 -9.47 19.27 -15.29
N PRO A 18 -10.74 19.73 -15.33
CA PRO A 18 -11.10 21.14 -15.26
C PRO A 18 -10.79 21.72 -13.88
N GLU A 19 -10.33 22.98 -13.86
CA GLU A 19 -9.93 23.77 -12.70
C GLU A 19 -11.08 23.95 -11.69
N ASN A 20 -11.21 23.04 -10.73
CA ASN A 20 -11.90 23.31 -9.44
C ASN A 20 -11.51 22.31 -8.33
N SER A 21 -10.26 21.88 -8.25
CA SER A 21 -9.91 20.56 -7.70
C SER A 21 -8.98 20.55 -6.46
N THR A 22 -9.08 21.52 -5.54
CA THR A 22 -8.29 21.50 -4.28
C THR A 22 -8.48 20.24 -3.44
N GLU A 23 -9.66 19.61 -3.47
CA GLU A 23 -9.91 18.33 -2.76
C GLU A 23 -9.30 17.11 -3.46
N VAL A 24 -9.14 17.15 -4.80
CA VAL A 24 -8.56 16.04 -5.59
C VAL A 24 -7.04 15.95 -5.39
N PHE A 25 -6.39 17.07 -5.05
CA PHE A 25 -4.93 17.10 -4.86
C PHE A 25 -4.46 16.41 -3.58
N ASP A 26 -5.23 16.46 -2.48
CA ASP A 26 -4.83 15.78 -1.23
C ASP A 26 -4.85 14.25 -1.39
N ASP A 27 -5.83 13.73 -2.12
CA ASP A 27 -6.01 12.29 -2.33
C ASP A 27 -4.94 11.68 -3.24
N THR A 28 -4.31 12.48 -4.10
CA THR A 28 -3.23 12.07 -5.02
C THR A 28 -1.83 12.32 -4.45
N VAL A 29 -1.71 12.67 -3.17
CA VAL A 29 -0.41 12.78 -2.49
C VAL A 29 0.23 11.41 -2.34
N VAL A 30 1.49 11.27 -2.77
CA VAL A 30 2.32 10.08 -2.50
C VAL A 30 2.66 10.06 -1.01
N THR A 31 2.29 8.98 -0.32
CA THR A 31 2.59 8.79 1.11
C THR A 31 3.76 7.85 1.34
N HIS A 32 3.94 6.84 0.48
CA HIS A 32 5.03 5.88 0.60
C HIS A 32 5.65 5.55 -0.75
N ILE A 33 6.99 5.44 -0.75
CA ILE A 33 7.80 4.96 -1.85
C ILE A 33 8.68 3.85 -1.28
N LEU A 34 8.46 2.60 -1.71
CA LEU A 34 9.10 1.42 -1.14
C LEU A 34 9.80 0.64 -2.27
N PRO A 35 11.15 0.57 -2.29
CA PRO A 35 11.86 -0.33 -3.20
C PRO A 35 11.35 -1.76 -3.03
N GLN A 36 11.12 -2.49 -4.12
CA GLN A 36 10.62 -3.86 -4.02
C GLN A 36 11.76 -4.79 -3.56
N PRO A 37 11.58 -5.55 -2.45
CA PRO A 37 12.55 -6.53 -2.02
C PRO A 37 12.91 -7.53 -3.13
N ALA A 38 14.20 -7.88 -3.23
CA ALA A 38 14.79 -8.70 -4.29
C ALA A 38 14.69 -8.09 -5.72
N ALA A 39 14.28 -6.84 -5.84
CA ALA A 39 14.20 -6.09 -7.10
C ALA A 39 14.47 -4.58 -6.87
N GLU A 40 15.27 -4.22 -5.86
CA GLU A 40 15.35 -2.87 -5.29
C GLU A 40 15.85 -1.83 -6.31
N THR A 41 16.62 -2.26 -7.30
CA THR A 41 17.17 -1.41 -8.36
C THR A 41 16.31 -1.38 -9.63
N LYS A 42 15.28 -2.22 -9.71
CA LYS A 42 14.43 -2.41 -10.89
C LYS A 42 13.01 -1.93 -10.68
N ARG A 43 12.48 -2.06 -9.46
CA ARG A 43 11.07 -1.84 -9.17
C ARG A 43 10.85 -1.08 -7.88
N VAL A 44 9.91 -0.14 -7.92
CA VAL A 44 9.50 0.63 -6.76
C VAL A 44 7.98 0.64 -6.64
N LEU A 45 7.50 0.43 -5.42
CA LEU A 45 6.09 0.52 -5.08
C LEU A 45 5.79 1.95 -4.60
N ILE A 46 4.78 2.57 -5.18
CA ILE A 46 4.31 3.91 -4.86
C ILE A 46 2.89 3.77 -4.31
N ILE A 47 2.65 4.33 -3.13
CA ILE A 47 1.35 4.30 -2.46
C ILE A 47 0.89 5.73 -2.23
N PHE A 48 -0.36 5.99 -2.60
CA PHE A 48 -1.01 7.29 -2.50
C PHE A 48 -1.90 7.36 -1.26
N ARG A 49 -2.19 8.59 -0.83
CA ARG A 49 -3.04 8.89 0.34
C ARG A 49 -4.43 8.27 0.23
N ASN A 50 -5.01 8.24 -0.97
CA ASN A 50 -6.30 7.60 -1.26
C ASN A 50 -6.25 6.06 -1.30
N GLY A 51 -5.10 5.43 -1.05
CA GLY A 51 -4.95 3.98 -1.09
C GLY A 51 -4.75 3.39 -2.48
N GLN A 52 -4.52 4.19 -3.51
CA GLN A 52 -4.00 3.70 -4.79
C GLN A 52 -2.56 3.20 -4.61
N ILE A 53 -2.25 2.10 -5.30
CA ILE A 53 -0.95 1.43 -5.28
C ILE A 53 -0.50 1.25 -6.72
N ILE A 54 0.75 1.62 -7.00
CA ILE A 54 1.38 1.47 -8.31
C ILE A 54 2.74 0.79 -8.11
N LEU A 55 3.02 -0.25 -8.90
CA LEU A 55 4.37 -0.78 -9.05
C LEU A 55 4.96 -0.20 -10.34
N TRP A 56 6.10 0.44 -10.22
CA TRP A 56 6.79 1.12 -11.30
C TRP A 56 8.08 0.39 -11.65
N ASP A 57 8.30 0.14 -12.95
CA ASP A 57 9.58 -0.32 -13.46
C ASP A 57 10.50 0.89 -13.68
N VAL A 58 11.64 0.88 -12.99
CA VAL A 58 12.59 2.00 -12.95
C VAL A 58 13.36 2.13 -14.26
N GLN A 59 13.68 1.01 -14.92
CA GLN A 59 14.50 1.04 -16.14
C GLN A 59 13.65 1.41 -17.35
N GLU A 60 12.49 0.79 -17.47
CA GLU A 60 11.55 1.02 -18.58
C GLU A 60 10.71 2.28 -18.36
N SER A 61 10.68 2.83 -17.15
CA SER A 61 9.91 4.02 -16.80
C SER A 61 8.40 3.85 -17.09
N ILE A 62 7.86 2.69 -16.74
CA ILE A 62 6.44 2.34 -16.95
C ILE A 62 5.78 1.81 -15.67
N CYS A 63 4.46 2.02 -15.59
CA CYS A 63 3.62 1.38 -14.57
C CYS A 63 3.34 -0.08 -14.99
N ILE A 64 3.82 -1.04 -14.19
CA ILE A 64 3.65 -2.47 -14.48
C ILE A 64 2.54 -3.14 -13.65
N PHE A 65 2.05 -2.47 -12.61
CA PHE A 65 0.90 -2.92 -11.82
C PHE A 65 0.20 -1.74 -11.16
N ARG A 66 -1.13 -1.80 -11.10
CA ARG A 66 -1.98 -0.82 -10.43
C ARG A 66 -3.08 -1.56 -9.67
N SER A 67 -3.29 -1.17 -8.42
CA SER A 67 -4.37 -1.68 -7.58
C SER A 67 -4.73 -0.68 -6.49
N GLY A 68 -5.75 -0.97 -5.70
CA GLY A 68 -6.31 -0.03 -4.75
C GLY A 68 -6.94 1.19 -5.43
N GLY A 69 -7.28 2.20 -4.62
CA GLY A 69 -7.99 3.39 -5.07
C GLY A 69 -9.40 3.06 -5.59
N SER A 70 -10.43 3.32 -4.80
CA SER A 70 -11.80 3.15 -5.29
C SER A 70 -12.34 4.47 -5.82
N VAL A 71 -12.76 4.46 -7.09
CA VAL A 71 -13.71 5.44 -7.63
C VAL A 71 -15.04 5.41 -6.83
N SER A 72 -15.35 4.28 -6.19
CA SER A 72 -16.58 4.07 -5.40
C SER A 72 -16.56 4.60 -3.96
N GLN A 73 -15.42 5.00 -3.37
CA GLN A 73 -15.40 5.57 -2.00
C GLN A 73 -15.91 7.02 -1.96
N GLN A 74 -16.13 7.67 -3.10
CA GLN A 74 -16.75 8.99 -3.16
C GLN A 74 -18.23 8.98 -2.74
N LEU A 75 -18.90 7.81 -2.74
CA LEU A 75 -20.34 7.73 -2.44
C LEU A 75 -20.65 7.41 -0.96
N HIS A 76 -19.69 6.88 -0.20
CA HIS A 76 -19.89 6.56 1.22
C HIS A 76 -18.90 7.35 2.07
N ASN A 77 -19.45 8.20 2.92
CA ASN A 77 -18.87 9.35 3.64
C ASN A 77 -17.67 9.09 4.60
N GLU A 78 -16.75 8.18 4.26
CA GLU A 78 -15.47 8.02 4.95
C GLU A 78 -14.31 7.91 3.96
N THR A 79 -13.67 9.05 3.71
CA THR A 79 -12.35 9.11 3.08
C THR A 79 -11.31 8.55 4.04
N LYS A 80 -11.14 7.23 4.05
CA LYS A 80 -10.04 6.60 4.75
C LYS A 80 -8.73 6.92 4.03
N LYS A 81 -7.71 7.33 4.79
CA LYS A 81 -6.43 7.76 4.24
C LYS A 81 -5.35 6.76 4.64
N VAL A 82 -4.43 6.47 3.73
CA VAL A 82 -3.25 5.66 4.05
C VAL A 82 -2.42 6.39 5.11
N SER A 83 -2.12 5.68 6.19
CA SER A 83 -1.36 6.19 7.32
C SER A 83 0.00 5.50 7.47
N CYS A 84 0.11 4.24 7.07
CA CYS A 84 1.39 3.51 7.05
C CYS A 84 1.37 2.38 6.02
N ALA A 85 2.56 1.93 5.61
CA ALA A 85 2.72 0.74 4.77
C ALA A 85 4.05 0.03 5.05
N SER A 86 4.09 -1.28 4.84
CA SER A 86 5.29 -2.09 5.04
C SER A 86 5.28 -3.36 4.20
N TRP A 87 6.44 -3.73 3.64
CA TRP A 87 6.59 -5.02 2.97
C TRP A 87 6.45 -6.17 3.97
N MET A 88 5.76 -7.23 3.55
CA MET A 88 5.46 -8.40 4.39
C MET A 88 6.19 -9.66 3.97
N CYS A 89 7.04 -9.60 2.95
CA CYS A 89 7.83 -10.76 2.56
C CYS A 89 9.17 -10.32 1.96
N PRO A 90 10.22 -11.13 2.14
CA PRO A 90 11.54 -10.83 1.60
C PRO A 90 11.59 -10.85 0.07
N PHE A 91 10.55 -11.42 -0.58
CA PHE A 91 10.43 -11.51 -2.03
C PHE A 91 9.64 -10.36 -2.66
N GLY A 92 9.13 -9.42 -1.87
CA GLY A 92 8.39 -8.25 -2.38
C GLY A 92 7.06 -8.57 -3.06
N SER A 93 6.45 -9.72 -2.75
CA SER A 93 5.16 -10.14 -3.29
C SER A 93 3.94 -9.75 -2.46
N LYS A 94 4.13 -9.20 -1.26
CA LYS A 94 3.05 -8.82 -0.34
C LYS A 94 3.38 -7.54 0.41
N VAL A 95 2.41 -6.62 0.50
CA VAL A 95 2.54 -5.36 1.23
C VAL A 95 1.33 -5.14 2.14
N ALA A 96 1.57 -4.75 3.39
CA ALA A 96 0.56 -4.27 4.31
C ALA A 96 0.37 -2.77 4.14
N VAL A 97 -0.89 -2.32 4.15
CA VAL A 97 -1.28 -0.91 4.09
C VAL A 97 -2.29 -0.64 5.19
N GLY A 98 -1.91 0.20 6.14
CA GLY A 98 -2.76 0.66 7.24
C GLY A 98 -3.45 1.97 6.90
N TYR A 99 -4.68 2.12 7.39
CA TYR A 99 -5.53 3.29 7.15
C TYR A 99 -5.90 4.02 8.44
N SER A 100 -6.27 5.28 8.29
CA SER A 100 -6.70 6.18 9.37
C SER A 100 -7.95 5.71 10.11
N ASN A 101 -8.77 4.86 9.49
CA ASN A 101 -10.00 4.32 10.05
C ASN A 101 -9.80 2.99 10.81
N GLY A 102 -8.56 2.53 10.97
CA GLY A 102 -8.25 1.26 11.63
C GLY A 102 -8.34 0.02 10.75
N GLU A 103 -8.52 0.20 9.45
CA GLU A 103 -8.42 -0.90 8.51
C GLU A 103 -6.96 -1.19 8.14
N LEU A 104 -6.62 -2.47 8.03
CA LEU A 104 -5.33 -2.96 7.55
C LEU A 104 -5.55 -3.89 6.36
N TYR A 105 -4.98 -3.56 5.22
CA TYR A 105 -5.12 -4.34 4.00
C TYR A 105 -3.80 -5.00 3.65
N ILE A 106 -3.83 -6.26 3.21
CA ILE A 106 -2.67 -6.95 2.63
C ILE A 106 -2.90 -7.10 1.13
N TRP A 107 -2.00 -6.55 0.34
CA TRP A 107 -2.05 -6.60 -1.12
C TRP A 107 -1.04 -7.60 -1.67
N SER A 108 -1.44 -8.30 -2.73
CA SER A 108 -0.54 -9.12 -3.54
C SER A 108 0.11 -8.24 -4.60
N ILE A 109 1.44 -8.28 -4.68
CA ILE A 109 2.23 -7.49 -5.61
C ILE A 109 3.00 -8.44 -6.54
N PRO A 110 3.04 -8.20 -7.87
CA PRO A 110 3.85 -9.00 -8.77
C PRO A 110 5.33 -8.96 -8.40
N SER A 111 5.94 -10.12 -8.18
CA SER A 111 7.38 -10.26 -7.85
C SER A 111 8.13 -10.94 -8.99
N LEU A 112 9.41 -10.61 -9.15
CA LEU A 112 10.31 -11.28 -10.10
C LEU A 112 10.68 -12.72 -9.66
N THR A 113 10.52 -13.04 -8.38
CA THR A 113 11.00 -14.31 -7.79
C THR A 113 9.95 -15.42 -7.88
N ILE A 114 8.67 -15.07 -8.03
CA ILE A 114 7.57 -16.03 -8.14
C ILE A 114 7.39 -16.34 -9.63
N GLY A 115 7.92 -17.48 -10.08
CA GLY A 115 8.00 -17.87 -11.48
C GLY A 115 6.67 -17.76 -12.23
N ASN A 116 6.72 -17.15 -13.42
CA ASN A 116 5.74 -17.15 -14.51
C ASN A 116 4.24 -17.08 -14.13
N VAL A 117 3.88 -16.39 -13.05
CA VAL A 117 2.50 -15.94 -12.89
C VAL A 117 2.35 -14.74 -13.79
N SER A 118 1.72 -14.93 -14.95
CA SER A 118 1.49 -13.90 -15.95
C SER A 118 0.91 -12.65 -15.27
N ALA A 119 1.41 -11.46 -15.63
CA ALA A 119 0.93 -10.18 -15.09
C ALA A 119 -0.60 -10.01 -15.18
N SER A 120 -1.26 -10.78 -16.07
CA SER A 120 -2.71 -10.93 -16.22
C SER A 120 -3.45 -11.39 -14.96
N ASP A 121 -2.82 -12.18 -14.09
CA ASP A 121 -3.49 -12.76 -12.91
C ASP A 121 -3.59 -11.75 -11.77
N TYR A 122 -2.69 -10.77 -11.76
CA TYR A 122 -2.69 -9.64 -10.83
C TYR A 122 -3.49 -8.44 -11.37
N SER A 123 -3.60 -8.29 -12.69
CA SER A 123 -4.22 -7.11 -13.33
C SER A 123 -5.74 -7.06 -13.24
N SER A 124 -6.41 -8.10 -12.75
CA SER A 124 -7.88 -8.19 -12.71
C SER A 124 -8.50 -8.09 -11.31
N LYS A 125 -7.70 -8.15 -10.24
CA LYS A 125 -8.21 -8.10 -8.86
C LYS A 125 -7.80 -6.80 -8.18
N ASN A 126 -8.64 -5.77 -8.32
CA ASN A 126 -8.56 -4.55 -7.50
C ASN A 126 -9.15 -4.80 -6.09
N ILE A 127 -8.70 -5.88 -5.44
CA ILE A 127 -9.21 -6.34 -4.16
C ILE A 127 -8.00 -6.79 -3.32
N PRO A 128 -7.88 -6.33 -2.06
CA PRO A 128 -6.81 -6.80 -1.18
C PRO A 128 -6.98 -8.30 -0.90
N MET A 129 -5.87 -9.01 -0.70
CA MET A 129 -5.90 -10.44 -0.31
C MET A 129 -6.56 -10.62 1.05
N PHE A 130 -6.25 -9.74 1.99
CA PHE A 130 -6.82 -9.74 3.34
C PHE A 130 -7.21 -8.34 3.75
N LYS A 131 -8.32 -8.25 4.49
CA LYS A 131 -8.82 -7.04 5.11
C LYS A 131 -9.04 -7.32 6.60
N PHE A 132 -8.34 -6.58 7.45
CA PHE A 132 -8.53 -6.60 8.90
C PHE A 132 -9.12 -5.27 9.33
N ASN A 133 -10.04 -5.32 10.30
CA ASN A 133 -10.57 -4.14 10.97
C ASN A 133 -10.13 -4.20 12.43
N LEU A 134 -9.28 -3.26 12.82
CA LEU A 134 -8.66 -3.20 14.14
C LEU A 134 -9.40 -2.26 15.10
N GLY A 135 -10.47 -1.60 14.63
CA GLY A 135 -11.32 -0.78 15.47
C GLY A 135 -12.17 -1.65 16.40
N TYR A 136 -12.38 -1.17 17.63
CA TYR A 136 -13.31 -1.77 18.58
C TYR A 136 -14.58 -0.91 18.66
N LYS A 137 -15.73 -1.50 18.31
CA LYS A 137 -17.03 -0.78 18.19
C LYS A 137 -16.92 0.41 17.22
N SER A 138 -17.51 1.55 17.55
CA SER A 138 -17.48 2.78 16.74
C SER A 138 -16.16 3.56 16.84
N ASP A 139 -15.22 3.12 17.70
CA ASP A 139 -13.97 3.84 17.92
C ASP A 139 -12.92 3.38 16.91
N LYS A 140 -12.66 4.23 15.92
CA LYS A 140 -11.75 3.95 14.81
C LYS A 140 -10.34 4.32 15.24
N THR A 141 -9.51 3.30 15.41
CA THR A 141 -8.12 3.47 15.83
C THR A 141 -7.24 3.64 14.59
N CYS A 142 -6.62 4.79 14.39
CA CYS A 142 -5.71 4.99 13.26
C CYS A 142 -4.53 4.01 13.34
N ILE A 143 -4.21 3.34 12.24
CA ILE A 143 -3.01 2.48 12.19
C ILE A 143 -1.79 3.36 11.97
N VAL A 144 -0.95 3.51 12.98
CA VAL A 144 0.22 4.40 12.93
C VAL A 144 1.44 3.70 12.35
N SER A 145 1.62 2.43 12.64
CA SER A 145 2.78 1.68 12.17
C SER A 145 2.46 0.21 11.98
N VAL A 146 3.10 -0.38 10.98
CA VAL A 146 3.05 -1.80 10.70
C VAL A 146 4.48 -2.28 10.50
N LYS A 147 4.86 -3.34 11.20
CA LYS A 147 6.18 -3.95 11.08
C LYS A 147 6.05 -5.45 10.89
N TRP A 148 6.61 -5.93 9.78
CA TRP A 148 6.78 -7.35 9.55
C TRP A 148 8.11 -7.84 10.11
N ILE A 149 8.09 -8.99 10.77
CA ILE A 149 9.29 -9.72 11.18
C ILE A 149 9.23 -11.10 10.52
N TYR A 150 10.11 -11.30 9.54
CA TYR A 150 10.32 -12.59 8.93
C TYR A 150 11.11 -13.48 9.88
N ALA A 151 10.61 -14.69 10.12
CA ALA A 151 11.29 -15.68 10.95
C ALA A 151 11.58 -16.92 10.10
N GLU A 152 12.85 -17.11 9.74
CA GLU A 152 13.29 -18.29 8.98
C GLU A 152 13.00 -19.58 9.78
N GLY A 153 12.09 -20.41 9.27
CA GLY A 153 11.70 -21.68 9.90
C GLY A 153 10.75 -21.56 11.11
N LYS A 154 10.17 -20.37 11.38
CA LYS A 154 9.13 -20.15 12.40
C LYS A 154 7.96 -19.35 11.82
N ALA A 155 6.85 -19.28 12.56
CA ALA A 155 5.74 -18.40 12.22
C ALA A 155 6.22 -16.94 12.14
N SER A 156 6.03 -16.31 10.98
CA SER A 156 6.36 -14.91 10.80
C SER A 156 5.30 -14.03 11.47
N ARG A 157 5.67 -12.79 11.85
CA ARG A 157 4.84 -11.96 12.72
C ARG A 157 4.60 -10.57 12.15
N LEU A 158 3.36 -10.11 12.26
CA LEU A 158 2.96 -8.76 11.92
C LEU A 158 2.61 -7.99 13.19
N TYR A 159 3.41 -6.97 13.49
CA TYR A 159 3.15 -6.03 14.57
C TYR A 159 2.42 -4.82 14.03
N VAL A 160 1.31 -4.45 14.68
CA VAL A 160 0.49 -3.32 14.27
C VAL A 160 0.29 -2.38 15.45
N LEU A 161 0.66 -1.12 15.28
CA LEU A 161 0.48 -0.08 16.28
C LEU A 161 -0.70 0.80 15.91
N GLY A 162 -1.69 0.87 16.79
CA GLY A 162 -2.83 1.77 16.67
C GLY A 162 -2.76 2.95 17.64
N ALA A 163 -3.14 4.14 17.18
CA ALA A 163 -3.38 5.28 18.06
C ALA A 163 -4.89 5.43 18.29
N SER A 164 -5.35 5.13 19.51
CA SER A 164 -6.64 5.57 20.04
C SER A 164 -6.38 6.48 21.25
N GLN A 165 -7.41 6.83 22.02
CA GLN A 165 -7.25 7.56 23.29
C GLN A 165 -6.29 6.84 24.26
N SER A 166 -6.09 5.54 24.08
CA SER A 166 -4.97 4.77 24.63
C SER A 166 -4.09 4.25 23.49
N MET A 167 -2.78 4.39 23.59
CA MET A 167 -1.86 3.81 22.60
C MET A 167 -1.96 2.28 22.71
N GLN A 168 -2.45 1.61 21.66
CA GLN A 168 -2.70 0.17 21.67
C GLN A 168 -1.78 -0.51 20.66
N VAL A 169 -1.06 -1.53 21.13
CA VAL A 169 -0.25 -2.40 20.28
C VAL A 169 -1.03 -3.69 20.06
N PHE A 170 -1.29 -4.03 18.80
CA PHE A 170 -1.89 -5.29 18.41
C PHE A 170 -0.81 -6.20 17.81
N GLU A 171 -0.68 -7.43 18.31
CA GLU A 171 0.14 -8.47 17.71
C GLU A 171 -0.77 -9.39 16.87
N TYR A 172 -0.51 -9.46 15.57
CA TYR A 172 -1.21 -10.37 14.68
C TYR A 172 -0.28 -11.53 14.29
N PHE A 173 -0.73 -12.73 14.66
CA PHE A 173 -0.15 -13.97 14.17
C PHE A 173 -0.80 -14.29 12.83
N ALA A 174 0.00 -14.25 11.78
CA ALA A 174 -0.47 -14.64 10.47
C ALA A 174 0.62 -15.48 9.81
N ASP A 175 0.35 -16.78 9.62
CA ASP A 175 1.16 -17.66 8.79
C ASP A 175 0.94 -17.28 7.32
N ILE A 176 1.52 -16.16 6.92
CA ILE A 176 1.46 -15.64 5.56
C ILE A 176 2.69 -16.19 4.84
N ILE A 177 2.65 -17.48 4.55
CA ILE A 177 3.61 -18.15 3.65
C ILE A 177 2.87 -18.46 2.36
#